data_AF-A0A1G6WMV5-F1
#
_entry.id   AF-A0A1G6WMV5-F1
#
_cell.length_a   1.000
_cell.length_b   1.000
_cell.length_c   1.000
_cell.angle_alpha   90.00
_cell.angle_beta   90.00
_cell.angle_gamma   90.00
#
_symmetry.space_group_name_H-M   'P 1'
#
loop_
_entity.id
_entity.type
_entity.pdbx_description
1 polymer ?
#
loop_
_entity_poly.entity_id
_entity_poly.type
_entity_poly.pdbx_seq_one_letter_code
_entity_poly.pdbx_strand_id
1 'polypeptide(L)'
;MRFPLAGLAAASLLATSVALAAPASAPASAPAAAAPQPATATNTATAATADTGALAPVLDTLVIGSPLPALPDCADHRTPDGRDVTAFCVELRGDGVMRQVGVPRDKRPAFMDGPKLLALVDGNALVGVMLPTDGIRSQDAAVRALSTRFGKPFRQEQVDMKDKAGKPVKSVHAGWMQRPLTVELYAIPEDPNEGTIELLLPQARALMANRDAEVEKSLAPPASGAAAKKPEKTEKSDKKAPAKPVNPGSW
;
A
#
# COMPACT_ATOMS: atom_id res chain seq x y z
N MET A 1 -28.28 47.96 -22.98
CA MET A 1 -28.62 48.55 -21.66
C MET A 1 -27.34 48.64 -20.86
N ARG A 2 -26.94 49.87 -20.47
CA ARG A 2 -25.76 50.20 -19.65
C ARG A 2 -26.24 50.68 -18.28
N PHE A 3 -25.34 50.65 -17.28
CA PHE A 3 -25.28 51.36 -15.98
C PHE A 3 -24.99 50.40 -14.78
N PRO A 4 -24.37 50.85 -13.65
CA PRO A 4 -22.90 50.95 -13.48
C PRO A 4 -22.41 50.56 -12.04
N LEU A 5 -21.08 50.74 -11.77
CA LEU A 5 -20.38 51.28 -10.56
C LEU A 5 -20.98 51.02 -9.14
N ALA A 6 -20.26 50.92 -8.01
CA ALA A 6 -18.87 50.93 -7.54
C ALA A 6 -18.95 50.94 -5.97
N GLY A 7 -17.84 50.72 -5.25
CA GLY A 7 -17.70 51.08 -3.82
C GLY A 7 -17.10 49.96 -2.94
N LEU A 8 -15.78 49.83 -2.71
CA LEU A 8 -14.85 50.60 -1.84
C LEU A 8 -15.22 50.61 -0.35
N ALA A 9 -14.41 49.95 0.49
CA ALA A 9 -13.92 50.47 1.77
C ALA A 9 -12.69 49.69 2.24
N ALA A 10 -11.61 50.41 2.51
CA ALA A 10 -10.36 49.97 3.11
C ALA A 10 -10.10 50.74 4.41
N ALA A 11 -9.13 50.26 5.20
CA ALA A 11 -8.48 50.92 6.35
C ALA A 11 -9.29 50.94 7.67
N SER A 12 -8.74 50.85 8.89
CA SER A 12 -7.38 50.72 9.43
C SER A 12 -7.48 50.65 10.99
N LEU A 13 -6.32 50.66 11.66
CA LEU A 13 -6.01 50.89 13.10
C LEU A 13 -5.77 49.62 13.95
N LEU A 14 -4.54 49.27 14.40
CA LEU A 14 -3.43 49.88 15.16
C LEU A 14 -3.57 49.88 16.70
N ALA A 15 -2.46 49.43 17.31
CA ALA A 15 -1.94 49.70 18.67
C ALA A 15 -2.47 48.79 19.81
N THR A 16 -1.73 48.38 20.84
CA THR A 16 -0.53 48.94 21.52
C THR A 16 0.27 47.84 22.25
N SER A 17 1.59 48.01 22.30
CA SER A 17 2.56 47.30 23.12
C SER A 17 2.59 47.81 24.58
N VAL A 18 2.89 46.96 25.58
CA VAL A 18 3.61 47.33 26.82
C VAL A 18 4.41 46.12 27.35
N ALA A 19 5.64 46.37 27.79
CA ALA A 19 6.63 45.45 28.35
C ALA A 19 6.78 45.60 29.89
N LEU A 20 7.78 44.92 30.47
CA LEU A 20 8.31 44.90 31.87
C LEU A 20 7.83 43.71 32.72
N ALA A 21 8.62 43.06 33.59
CA ALA A 21 10.07 43.00 33.88
C ALA A 21 10.27 41.85 34.92
N ALA A 22 11.49 41.29 35.01
CA ALA A 22 11.93 40.28 35.99
C ALA A 22 12.30 40.89 37.37
N PRO A 23 12.49 40.07 38.43
CA PRO A 23 13.84 39.63 38.88
C PRO A 23 13.89 38.13 39.36
N ALA A 24 14.94 37.31 39.16
CA ALA A 24 16.24 37.14 39.88
C ALA A 24 16.10 36.90 41.41
N SER A 25 16.68 35.90 42.14
CA SER A 25 17.58 34.74 41.92
C SER A 25 17.67 33.84 43.20
N ALA A 26 17.81 32.50 43.03
CA ALA A 26 18.60 31.46 43.78
C ALA A 26 18.39 31.19 45.32
N PRO A 27 18.86 30.04 45.93
CA PRO A 27 19.67 28.93 45.40
C PRO A 27 19.28 27.46 45.79
N ALA A 28 19.88 26.53 45.04
CA ALA A 28 20.42 25.19 45.38
C ALA A 28 19.63 24.14 46.20
N SER A 29 19.41 22.96 45.58
CA SER A 29 19.72 21.62 46.15
C SER A 29 19.67 20.55 45.04
N ALA A 30 20.80 19.91 44.75
CA ALA A 30 20.87 18.61 44.07
C ALA A 30 20.75 17.50 45.14
N PRO A 31 20.21 16.30 44.84
CA PRO A 31 21.06 15.28 44.23
C PRO A 31 20.32 14.25 43.33
N ALA A 32 21.15 13.32 42.80
CA ALA A 32 20.85 11.99 42.28
C ALA A 32 20.53 11.85 40.78
N ALA A 33 21.59 11.53 40.05
CA ALA A 33 21.56 10.93 38.72
C ALA A 33 20.78 9.60 38.73
N ALA A 34 19.72 9.54 37.93
CA ALA A 34 19.11 8.29 37.49
C ALA A 34 19.62 7.95 36.09
N ALA A 35 20.01 6.69 35.90
CA ALA A 35 20.53 6.13 34.67
C ALA A 35 19.58 6.34 33.47
N PRO A 36 20.09 6.47 32.24
CA PRO A 36 19.26 6.60 31.05
C PRO A 36 18.54 5.26 30.82
N GLN A 37 17.23 5.23 31.09
CA GLN A 37 16.38 4.16 30.59
C GLN A 37 16.27 4.27 29.07
N PRO A 38 16.35 3.15 28.33
CA PRO A 38 16.20 3.17 26.88
C PRO A 38 14.81 3.70 26.54
N ALA A 39 14.78 4.74 25.71
CA ALA A 39 13.58 5.27 25.09
C ALA A 39 12.85 4.11 24.40
N THR A 40 11.77 3.66 25.02
CA THR A 40 10.73 2.90 24.34
C THR A 40 10.22 3.85 23.26
N ALA A 41 10.60 3.56 22.01
CA ALA A 41 10.00 4.18 20.85
C ALA A 41 8.52 3.80 20.87
N THR A 42 7.69 4.65 21.47
CA THR A 42 6.27 4.69 21.19
C THR A 42 6.13 4.97 19.71
N ASN A 43 5.97 3.91 18.92
CA ASN A 43 5.28 3.98 17.64
C ASN A 43 3.87 4.48 17.95
N THR A 44 3.71 5.80 18.05
CA THR A 44 2.43 6.46 17.87
C THR A 44 2.01 6.18 16.43
N ALA A 45 1.36 5.04 16.24
CA ALA A 45 0.41 4.85 15.17
C ALA A 45 -0.53 6.06 15.24
N THR A 46 -0.33 6.98 14.30
CA THR A 46 -1.17 8.17 14.19
C THR A 46 -2.58 7.64 13.99
N ALA A 47 -3.45 7.92 14.96
CA ALA A 47 -4.85 7.50 14.90
C ALA A 47 -5.41 7.89 13.54
N ALA A 48 -5.81 6.90 12.75
CA ALA A 48 -6.62 7.14 11.57
C ALA A 48 -7.83 7.94 12.07
N THR A 49 -7.97 9.18 11.59
CA THR A 49 -9.22 9.93 11.75
C THR A 49 -10.37 9.02 11.36
N ALA A 50 -11.40 8.94 12.21
CA ALA A 50 -12.62 8.21 11.92
C ALA A 50 -13.19 8.73 10.60
N ASP A 51 -12.96 7.98 9.54
CA ASP A 51 -13.15 8.38 8.16
C ASP A 51 -14.45 7.72 7.68
N THR A 52 -15.33 8.50 7.06
CA THR A 52 -16.61 8.00 6.52
C THR A 52 -16.50 7.60 5.05
N GLY A 53 -15.29 7.51 4.50
CA GLY A 53 -15.02 7.18 3.10
C GLY A 53 -15.32 5.72 2.72
N ALA A 54 -15.36 5.44 1.41
CA ALA A 54 -15.71 4.12 0.88
C ALA A 54 -14.78 2.98 1.34
N LEU A 55 -13.54 3.29 1.74
CA LEU A 55 -12.57 2.34 2.26
C LEU A 55 -12.70 2.07 3.77
N ALA A 56 -13.46 2.89 4.49
CA ALA A 56 -13.56 2.81 5.95
C ALA A 56 -13.98 1.42 6.44
N PRO A 57 -15.01 0.75 5.88
CA PRO A 57 -15.39 -0.59 6.35
C PRO A 57 -14.24 -1.61 6.31
N VAL A 58 -13.37 -1.53 5.30
CA VAL A 58 -12.23 -2.41 5.14
C VAL A 58 -11.09 -1.99 6.07
N LEU A 59 -10.71 -0.72 6.08
CA LEU A 59 -9.52 -0.24 6.79
C LEU A 59 -9.74 -0.05 8.30
N ASP A 60 -10.98 0.10 8.75
CA ASP A 60 -11.31 0.13 10.17
C ASP A 60 -11.35 -1.28 10.77
N THR A 61 -11.65 -2.29 9.93
CA THR A 61 -11.55 -3.71 10.32
C THR A 61 -10.10 -4.19 10.24
N LEU A 62 -9.40 -3.85 9.17
CA LEU A 62 -8.02 -4.27 8.86
C LEU A 62 -7.05 -3.12 9.10
N VAL A 63 -6.81 -2.82 10.37
CA VAL A 63 -5.95 -1.70 10.78
C VAL A 63 -4.49 -2.05 10.53
N ILE A 64 -3.91 -1.52 9.45
CA ILE A 64 -2.50 -1.71 9.10
C ILE A 64 -1.61 -1.17 10.23
N GLY A 65 -0.58 -1.95 10.60
CA GLY A 65 0.31 -1.70 11.74
C GLY A 65 -0.17 -2.31 13.06
N SER A 66 -1.40 -2.84 13.10
CA SER A 66 -1.94 -3.60 14.24
C SER A 66 -1.89 -5.10 13.98
N PRO A 67 -2.09 -5.95 15.01
CA PRO A 67 -2.30 -7.37 14.77
C PRO A 67 -3.45 -7.64 13.81
N LEU A 68 -3.34 -8.68 12.97
CA LEU A 68 -4.48 -9.13 12.17
C LEU A 68 -5.60 -9.54 13.14
N PRO A 69 -6.84 -9.01 12.99
CA PRO A 69 -7.93 -9.40 13.85
C PRO A 69 -8.20 -10.92 13.74
N ALA A 70 -8.68 -11.51 14.82
CA ALA A 70 -9.13 -12.90 14.80
C ALA A 70 -10.39 -12.99 13.91
N LEU A 71 -10.20 -13.44 12.68
CA LEU A 71 -11.26 -13.64 11.70
C LEU A 71 -11.63 -15.13 11.62
N PRO A 72 -12.93 -15.46 11.46
CA PRO A 72 -13.37 -16.84 11.26
C PRO A 72 -12.93 -17.37 9.89
N ASP A 73 -13.04 -18.69 9.67
CA ASP A 73 -12.78 -19.31 8.37
C ASP A 73 -13.85 -18.87 7.36
N CYS A 74 -13.43 -18.45 6.16
CA CYS A 74 -14.36 -18.14 5.09
C CYS A 74 -15.22 -19.33 4.65
N ALA A 75 -14.78 -20.58 4.87
CA ALA A 75 -15.57 -21.76 4.56
C ALA A 75 -16.95 -21.75 5.26
N ASP A 76 -17.01 -21.27 6.50
CA ASP A 76 -18.23 -21.26 7.33
C ASP A 76 -19.14 -20.07 7.05
N HIS A 77 -18.64 -19.06 6.32
CA HIS A 77 -19.33 -17.80 6.09
C HIS A 77 -19.67 -17.54 4.62
N ARG A 78 -19.42 -18.49 3.72
CA ARG A 78 -19.81 -18.38 2.31
C ARG A 78 -21.32 -18.38 2.14
N THR A 79 -21.80 -17.59 1.18
CA THR A 79 -23.19 -17.62 0.74
C THR A 79 -23.53 -18.97 0.08
N PRO A 80 -24.81 -19.36 0.00
CA PRO A 80 -25.21 -20.63 -0.61
C PRO A 80 -24.77 -20.82 -2.07
N ASP A 81 -24.62 -19.73 -2.83
CA ASP A 81 -24.12 -19.75 -4.21
C ASP A 81 -22.58 -19.77 -4.29
N GLY A 82 -21.88 -19.68 -3.15
CA GLY A 82 -20.43 -19.73 -3.01
C GLY A 82 -19.68 -18.51 -3.55
N ARG A 83 -20.38 -17.47 -3.99
CA ARG A 83 -19.78 -16.28 -4.63
C ARG A 83 -19.37 -15.20 -3.65
N ASP A 84 -20.09 -15.10 -2.54
CA ASP A 84 -19.92 -14.05 -1.55
C ASP A 84 -19.65 -14.65 -0.16
N VAL A 85 -19.27 -13.76 0.77
CA VAL A 85 -19.15 -14.07 2.20
C VAL A 85 -20.10 -13.17 2.98
N THR A 86 -20.58 -13.68 4.10
CA THR A 86 -21.55 -13.01 4.98
C THR A 86 -20.89 -12.23 6.13
N ALA A 87 -19.60 -12.48 6.38
CA ALA A 87 -18.80 -11.81 7.40
C ALA A 87 -17.36 -11.60 6.90
N PHE A 88 -16.63 -10.67 7.52
CA PHE A 88 -15.18 -10.64 7.34
C PHE A 88 -14.61 -11.96 7.84
N CYS A 89 -13.79 -12.61 7.02
CA CYS A 89 -13.29 -13.95 7.27
C CYS A 89 -11.90 -14.11 6.64
N VAL A 90 -11.15 -15.14 7.02
CA VAL A 90 -9.86 -15.47 6.43
C VAL A 90 -9.91 -16.85 5.81
N GLU A 91 -9.34 -17.01 4.63
CA GLU A 91 -9.09 -18.35 4.08
C GLU A 91 -7.85 -18.91 4.80
N LEU A 92 -8.02 -20.01 5.54
CA LEU A 92 -6.94 -20.59 6.34
C LEU A 92 -5.85 -21.30 5.52
N ARG A 93 -6.06 -21.43 4.20
CA ARG A 93 -5.08 -22.01 3.27
C ARG A 93 -3.99 -21.00 2.95
N GLY A 94 -2.72 -21.34 3.16
CA GLY A 94 -1.57 -20.50 2.78
C GLY A 94 -0.37 -20.64 3.70
N ASP A 95 0.71 -19.91 3.38
CA ASP A 95 1.95 -19.82 4.16
C ASP A 95 1.82 -18.95 5.42
N GLY A 96 0.72 -18.22 5.52
CA GLY A 96 0.39 -17.33 6.62
C GLY A 96 0.96 -15.92 6.52
N VAL A 97 1.84 -15.66 5.55
CA VAL A 97 2.37 -14.34 5.22
C VAL A 97 1.37 -13.61 4.33
N MET A 98 0.79 -14.30 3.35
CA MET A 98 -0.27 -13.76 2.50
C MET A 98 -1.59 -14.45 2.82
N ARG A 99 -2.49 -13.72 3.49
CA ARG A 99 -3.81 -14.20 3.91
C ARG A 99 -4.87 -13.64 2.97
N GLN A 100 -5.67 -14.50 2.36
CA GLN A 100 -6.88 -14.04 1.66
C GLN A 100 -7.96 -13.72 2.70
N VAL A 101 -8.44 -12.48 2.70
CA VAL A 101 -9.52 -12.03 3.58
C VAL A 101 -10.77 -11.83 2.75
N GLY A 102 -11.85 -12.49 3.12
CA GLY A 102 -13.17 -12.27 2.56
C GLY A 102 -13.79 -10.99 3.11
N VAL A 103 -14.43 -10.22 2.24
CA VAL A 103 -15.14 -8.97 2.56
C VAL A 103 -16.63 -9.15 2.29
N PRO A 104 -17.54 -8.88 3.24
CA PRO A 104 -18.98 -8.93 3.01
C PRO A 104 -19.42 -7.97 1.92
N ARG A 105 -20.40 -8.38 1.10
CA ARG A 105 -20.86 -7.59 -0.05
C ARG A 105 -21.28 -6.17 0.30
N ASP A 106 -21.94 -5.97 1.44
CA ASP A 106 -22.40 -4.67 1.93
C ASP A 106 -21.25 -3.77 2.46
N LYS A 107 -20.06 -4.34 2.66
CA LYS A 107 -18.85 -3.65 3.13
C LYS A 107 -17.83 -3.42 2.02
N ARG A 108 -18.07 -3.93 0.81
CA ARG A 108 -17.15 -3.75 -0.32
C ARG A 108 -17.28 -2.35 -0.89
N PRO A 109 -16.16 -1.64 -1.08
CA PRO A 109 -16.15 -0.47 -1.93
C PRO A 109 -16.62 -0.85 -3.35
N ALA A 110 -17.35 0.03 -4.02
CA ALA A 110 -17.90 -0.25 -5.36
C ALA A 110 -16.84 -0.51 -6.44
N PHE A 111 -15.58 -0.13 -6.20
CA PHE A 111 -14.45 -0.37 -7.09
C PHE A 111 -13.70 -1.68 -6.80
N MET A 112 -14.01 -2.36 -5.70
CA MET A 112 -13.37 -3.62 -5.33
C MET A 112 -13.86 -4.74 -6.25
N ASP A 113 -12.92 -5.46 -6.86
CA ASP A 113 -13.24 -6.64 -7.66
C ASP A 113 -13.30 -7.88 -6.77
N GLY A 114 -14.41 -8.60 -6.88
CA GLY A 114 -14.63 -9.84 -6.17
C GLY A 114 -14.78 -9.73 -4.63
N PRO A 115 -14.85 -10.88 -3.95
CA PRO A 115 -15.15 -10.96 -2.53
C PRO A 115 -13.93 -10.94 -1.61
N LYS A 116 -12.72 -10.77 -2.15
CA LYS A 116 -11.48 -11.01 -1.41
C LYS A 116 -10.46 -9.91 -1.62
N LEU A 117 -9.67 -9.67 -0.58
CA LEU A 117 -8.43 -8.90 -0.63
C LEU A 117 -7.29 -9.74 -0.07
N LEU A 118 -6.05 -9.27 -0.25
CA LEU A 118 -4.87 -9.88 0.36
C LEU A 118 -4.42 -9.05 1.56
N ALA A 119 -4.23 -9.71 2.69
CA ALA A 119 -3.58 -9.18 3.88
C ALA A 119 -2.15 -9.73 3.95
N LEU A 120 -1.18 -8.84 4.12
CA LEU A 120 0.23 -9.17 4.31
C LEU A 120 0.53 -9.15 5.80
N VAL A 121 0.99 -10.27 6.34
CA VAL A 121 1.20 -10.49 7.77
C VAL A 121 2.66 -10.79 8.04
N ASP A 122 3.29 -10.00 8.91
CA ASP A 122 4.62 -10.26 9.46
C ASP A 122 4.49 -10.72 10.91
N GLY A 123 4.69 -12.01 11.15
CA GLY A 123 4.38 -12.64 12.45
C GLY A 123 2.89 -12.55 12.77
N ASN A 124 2.50 -11.60 13.62
CA ASN A 124 1.09 -11.30 13.92
C ASN A 124 0.65 -9.93 13.38
N ALA A 125 1.57 -9.09 12.91
CA ALA A 125 1.27 -7.72 12.50
C ALA A 125 0.75 -7.68 11.06
N LEU A 126 -0.40 -7.02 10.84
CA LEU A 126 -0.86 -6.66 9.51
C LEU A 126 0.01 -5.53 8.97
N VAL A 127 0.88 -5.82 8.01
CA VAL A 127 1.83 -4.85 7.46
C VAL A 127 1.42 -4.31 6.09
N GLY A 128 0.40 -4.89 5.47
CA GLY A 128 -0.14 -4.35 4.23
C GLY A 128 -1.47 -4.98 3.82
N VAL A 129 -2.18 -4.27 2.96
CA VAL A 129 -3.42 -4.72 2.33
C VAL A 129 -3.31 -4.46 0.83
N MET A 130 -3.68 -5.46 0.02
CA MET A 130 -3.84 -5.31 -1.42
C MET A 130 -5.28 -5.60 -1.79
N LEU A 131 -5.96 -4.60 -2.34
CA LEU A 131 -7.36 -4.66 -2.71
C LEU A 131 -7.47 -4.72 -4.24
N PRO A 132 -7.90 -5.85 -4.80
CA PRO A 132 -8.19 -5.97 -6.23
C PRO A 132 -9.32 -5.01 -6.62
N THR A 133 -9.22 -4.45 -7.82
CA THR A 133 -10.18 -3.50 -8.37
C THR A 133 -10.57 -3.88 -9.79
N ASP A 134 -11.69 -3.33 -10.25
CA ASP A 134 -12.19 -3.44 -11.62
C ASP A 134 -11.35 -2.62 -12.65
N GLY A 135 -10.06 -2.42 -12.34
CA GLY A 135 -9.08 -1.72 -13.16
C GLY A 135 -9.56 -0.37 -13.66
N ILE A 136 -9.37 -0.12 -14.96
CA ILE A 136 -9.76 1.15 -15.62
C ILE A 136 -11.25 1.49 -15.48
N ARG A 137 -12.12 0.50 -15.24
CA ARG A 137 -13.58 0.73 -15.13
C ARG A 137 -13.96 1.39 -13.80
N SER A 138 -13.11 1.27 -12.79
CA SER A 138 -13.39 1.73 -11.43
C SER A 138 -12.37 2.74 -10.88
N GLN A 139 -11.32 3.04 -11.65
CA GLN A 139 -10.20 3.89 -11.21
C GLN A 139 -10.63 5.27 -10.72
N ASP A 140 -11.64 5.92 -11.32
CA ASP A 140 -12.10 7.24 -10.86
C ASP A 140 -12.75 7.19 -9.48
N ALA A 141 -13.50 6.12 -9.20
CA ALA A 141 -14.10 5.89 -7.88
C ALA A 141 -13.01 5.58 -6.84
N ALA A 142 -12.01 4.78 -7.22
CA ALA A 142 -10.85 4.48 -6.39
C ALA A 142 -10.03 5.74 -6.07
N VAL A 143 -9.65 6.55 -7.08
CA VAL A 143 -8.92 7.82 -6.89
C VAL A 143 -9.68 8.75 -5.96
N ARG A 144 -11.00 8.87 -6.11
CA ARG A 144 -11.82 9.72 -5.25
C ARG A 144 -11.83 9.22 -3.81
N ALA A 145 -12.02 7.92 -3.59
CA ALA A 145 -12.01 7.33 -2.25
C ALA A 145 -10.65 7.49 -1.56
N LEU A 146 -9.57 7.20 -2.28
CA LEU A 146 -8.21 7.39 -1.80
C LEU A 146 -7.90 8.84 -1.50
N SER A 147 -8.33 9.77 -2.37
CA SER A 147 -8.08 11.20 -2.14
C SER A 147 -8.91 11.78 -0.99
N THR A 148 -10.09 11.21 -0.74
CA THR A 148 -10.92 11.57 0.42
C THR A 148 -10.21 11.19 1.72
N ARG A 149 -9.59 10.01 1.77
CA ARG A 149 -8.91 9.50 2.97
C ARG A 149 -7.51 10.06 3.16
N PHE A 150 -6.72 10.10 2.10
CA PHE A 150 -5.27 10.37 2.15
C PHE A 150 -4.90 11.76 1.60
N GLY A 151 -5.88 12.55 1.17
CA GLY A 151 -5.65 13.86 0.56
C GLY A 151 -5.15 13.78 -0.88
N LYS A 152 -4.43 14.80 -1.35
CA LYS A 152 -3.94 14.84 -2.72
C LYS A 152 -2.84 13.79 -2.95
N PRO A 153 -2.84 13.03 -4.07
CA PRO A 153 -1.72 12.15 -4.40
C PRO A 153 -0.42 12.96 -4.58
N PHE A 154 0.71 12.37 -4.19
CA PHE A 154 2.03 12.96 -4.45
C PHE A 154 2.47 12.77 -5.91
N ARG A 155 1.95 11.72 -6.57
CA ARG A 155 2.14 11.41 -7.99
C ARG A 155 0.82 10.93 -8.58
N GLN A 156 0.46 11.41 -9.77
CA GLN A 156 -0.65 10.87 -10.55
C GLN A 156 -0.34 11.02 -12.04
N GLU A 157 -0.35 9.92 -12.77
CA GLU A 157 0.05 9.84 -14.17
C GLU A 157 -0.99 9.07 -14.98
N GLN A 158 -1.17 9.45 -16.25
CA GLN A 158 -1.93 8.66 -17.21
C GLN A 158 -0.97 7.70 -17.90
N VAL A 159 -1.31 6.42 -17.90
CA VAL A 159 -0.51 5.36 -18.53
C VAL A 159 -1.28 4.80 -19.73
N ASP A 160 -0.65 4.83 -20.90
CA ASP A 160 -1.20 4.20 -22.09
C ASP A 160 -0.99 2.67 -22.01
N MET A 161 -2.07 1.92 -22.16
CA MET A 161 -2.08 0.46 -22.08
C MET A 161 -2.84 -0.14 -23.27
N LYS A 162 -2.82 -1.47 -23.40
CA LYS A 162 -3.64 -2.20 -24.38
C LYS A 162 -4.55 -3.16 -23.65
N ASP A 163 -5.83 -3.18 -24.03
CA ASP A 163 -6.75 -4.20 -23.54
C ASP A 163 -6.46 -5.58 -24.17
N LYS A 164 -7.18 -6.61 -23.72
CA LYS A 164 -7.08 -7.97 -24.28
C LYS A 164 -7.38 -8.06 -25.78
N ALA A 165 -8.07 -7.07 -26.36
CA ALA A 165 -8.34 -6.96 -27.79
C ALA A 165 -7.28 -6.12 -28.54
N GLY A 166 -6.22 -5.68 -27.85
CA GLY A 166 -5.16 -4.84 -28.40
C GLY A 166 -5.53 -3.37 -28.58
N LYS A 167 -6.72 -2.94 -28.11
CA LYS A 167 -7.17 -1.55 -28.23
C LYS A 167 -6.45 -0.68 -27.22
N PRO A 168 -6.03 0.53 -27.60
CA PRO A 168 -5.41 1.47 -26.68
C PRO A 168 -6.44 1.92 -25.63
N VAL A 169 -6.05 1.83 -24.36
CA VAL A 169 -6.82 2.32 -23.22
C VAL A 169 -5.90 3.17 -22.34
N LYS A 170 -6.49 4.08 -21.57
CA LYS A 170 -5.75 4.90 -20.61
C LYS A 170 -6.10 4.48 -19.19
N SER A 171 -5.09 4.24 -18.38
CA SER A 171 -5.23 4.01 -16.96
C SER A 171 -4.60 5.14 -16.15
N VAL A 172 -4.95 5.20 -14.87
CA VAL A 172 -4.33 6.11 -13.91
C VAL A 172 -3.40 5.30 -13.01
N HIS A 173 -2.15 5.75 -12.87
CA HIS A 173 -1.27 5.33 -11.78
C HIS A 173 -1.12 6.49 -10.80
N ALA A 174 -1.56 6.28 -9.56
CA ALA A 174 -1.52 7.31 -8.51
C ALA A 174 -0.89 6.78 -7.22
N GLY A 175 -0.14 7.64 -6.54
CA GLY A 175 0.52 7.34 -5.27
C GLY A 175 0.21 8.37 -4.19
N TRP A 176 -0.01 7.91 -2.95
CA TRP A 176 -0.12 8.71 -1.74
C TRP A 176 0.92 8.28 -0.70
N MET A 177 1.36 9.23 0.13
CA MET A 177 2.31 8.96 1.21
C MET A 177 1.72 9.45 2.52
N GLN A 178 1.44 8.52 3.43
CA GLN A 178 1.05 8.79 4.81
C GLN A 178 1.99 8.02 5.73
N ARG A 179 3.19 8.57 5.96
CA ARG A 179 4.29 7.86 6.63
C ARG A 179 3.81 7.13 7.90
N PRO A 180 4.20 5.85 8.10
CA PRO A 180 5.08 5.03 7.25
C PRO A 180 4.39 4.34 6.06
N LEU A 181 3.09 4.55 5.85
CA LEU A 181 2.29 3.91 4.82
C LEU A 181 2.53 4.54 3.43
N THR A 182 2.71 3.69 2.44
CA THR A 182 2.62 4.05 1.02
C THR A 182 1.34 3.48 0.45
N VAL A 183 0.62 4.27 -0.33
CA VAL A 183 -0.60 3.83 -1.00
C VAL A 183 -0.42 4.02 -2.50
N GLU A 184 -0.65 2.97 -3.29
CA GLU A 184 -0.53 2.98 -4.75
C GLU A 184 -1.81 2.44 -5.38
N LEU A 185 -2.26 3.07 -6.46
CA LEU A 185 -3.34 2.60 -7.32
C LEU A 185 -2.78 2.44 -8.73
N TYR A 186 -2.95 1.26 -9.32
CA TYR A 186 -2.58 1.01 -10.71
C TYR A 186 -3.45 -0.09 -11.34
N ALA A 187 -3.54 -0.09 -12.67
CA ALA A 187 -4.12 -1.19 -13.44
C ALA A 187 -3.04 -2.21 -13.83
N ILE A 188 -3.40 -3.48 -13.99
CA ILE A 188 -2.46 -4.53 -14.40
C ILE A 188 -2.14 -4.36 -15.89
N PRO A 189 -0.85 -4.26 -16.30
CA PRO A 189 -0.49 -4.02 -17.70
C PRO A 189 -1.00 -5.08 -18.68
N GLU A 190 -1.02 -6.35 -18.26
CA GLU A 190 -1.46 -7.49 -19.07
C GLU A 190 -2.99 -7.58 -19.20
N ASP A 191 -3.73 -7.04 -18.23
CA ASP A 191 -5.18 -6.89 -18.27
C ASP A 191 -5.62 -5.60 -17.58
N PRO A 192 -5.77 -4.48 -18.31
CA PRO A 192 -6.17 -3.20 -17.72
C PRO A 192 -7.57 -3.20 -17.08
N ASN A 193 -8.37 -4.25 -17.27
CA ASN A 193 -9.65 -4.42 -16.55
C ASN A 193 -9.47 -4.96 -15.14
N GLU A 194 -8.26 -5.42 -14.80
CA GLU A 194 -7.84 -5.75 -13.46
C GLU A 194 -6.94 -4.61 -12.94
N GLY A 195 -7.01 -4.33 -11.65
CA GLY A 195 -6.14 -3.35 -11.02
C GLY A 195 -6.01 -3.61 -9.54
N THR A 196 -5.14 -2.86 -8.88
CA THR A 196 -4.85 -3.05 -7.46
C THR A 196 -4.71 -1.71 -6.77
N ILE A 197 -5.27 -1.63 -5.57
CA ILE A 197 -4.87 -0.66 -4.55
C ILE A 197 -3.97 -1.37 -3.57
N GLU A 198 -2.73 -0.90 -3.42
CA GLU A 198 -1.79 -1.39 -2.42
C GLU A 198 -1.68 -0.38 -1.30
N LEU A 199 -1.85 -0.82 -0.04
CA LEU A 199 -1.58 -0.03 1.16
C LEU A 199 -0.50 -0.77 1.94
N LEU A 200 0.74 -0.31 1.87
CA LEU A 200 1.91 -1.08 2.30
C LEU A 200 2.80 -0.29 3.25
N LEU A 201 3.15 -0.93 4.37
CA LEU A 201 4.31 -0.53 5.17
C LEU A 201 5.62 -0.99 4.48
N PRO A 202 6.78 -0.41 4.83
CA PRO A 202 8.06 -0.86 4.29
C PRO A 202 8.32 -2.36 4.49
N GLN A 203 7.88 -2.92 5.62
CA GLN A 203 8.01 -4.35 5.95
C GLN A 203 7.26 -5.23 4.93
N ALA A 204 6.06 -4.82 4.50
CA ALA A 204 5.28 -5.56 3.53
C ALA A 204 6.00 -5.69 2.18
N ARG A 205 6.69 -4.63 1.74
CA ARG A 205 7.49 -4.67 0.50
C ARG A 205 8.64 -5.67 0.59
N ALA A 206 9.32 -5.72 1.74
CA ALA A 206 10.37 -6.71 1.97
C ALA A 206 9.82 -8.14 1.98
N LEU A 207 8.65 -8.38 2.59
CA LEU A 207 8.01 -9.70 2.59
C LEU A 207 7.70 -10.18 1.18
N MET A 208 7.11 -9.32 0.34
CA MET A 208 6.79 -9.69 -1.05
C MET A 208 8.05 -9.98 -1.86
N ALA A 209 9.07 -9.12 -1.76
CA ALA A 209 10.34 -9.34 -2.45
C ALA A 209 11.03 -10.66 -2.02
N ASN A 210 10.98 -11.00 -0.73
CA ASN A 210 11.51 -12.27 -0.24
C ASN A 210 10.72 -13.45 -0.81
N ARG A 211 9.39 -13.33 -0.92
CA ARG A 211 8.53 -14.37 -1.46
C ARG A 211 8.79 -14.60 -2.95
N ASP A 212 8.95 -13.54 -3.71
CA ASP A 212 9.29 -13.61 -5.13
C ASP A 212 10.65 -14.31 -5.32
N ALA A 213 11.65 -13.99 -4.49
CA ALA A 213 12.95 -14.66 -4.52
C ALA A 213 12.87 -16.16 -4.16
N GLU A 214 12.00 -16.54 -3.22
CA GLU A 214 11.74 -17.95 -2.89
C GLU A 214 11.07 -18.69 -4.05
N VAL A 215 10.09 -18.07 -4.70
CA VAL A 215 9.41 -18.63 -5.86
C VAL A 215 10.41 -18.80 -7.00
N GLU A 216 11.18 -17.78 -7.33
CA GLU A 216 12.23 -17.85 -8.36
C GLU A 216 13.22 -18.99 -8.06
N LYS A 217 13.68 -19.11 -6.81
CA LYS A 217 14.56 -20.21 -6.39
C LYS A 217 13.90 -21.58 -6.53
N SER A 218 12.60 -21.70 -6.29
CA SER A 218 11.85 -22.95 -6.45
C SER A 218 11.62 -23.33 -7.91
N LEU A 219 11.59 -22.34 -8.81
CA LEU A 219 11.44 -22.51 -10.25
C LEU A 219 12.79 -22.69 -10.97
N ALA A 220 13.90 -22.40 -10.29
CA ALA A 220 15.22 -22.63 -10.85
C ALA A 220 15.43 -24.13 -11.13
N PRO A 221 15.90 -24.51 -12.33
CA PRO A 221 16.15 -25.91 -12.65
C PRO A 221 17.16 -26.50 -11.67
N PRO A 222 17.01 -27.79 -11.28
CA PRO A 222 17.96 -28.42 -10.38
C PRO A 222 19.36 -28.32 -11.00
N ALA A 223 20.31 -27.81 -10.22
CA ALA A 223 21.70 -27.75 -10.63
C ALA A 223 22.14 -29.16 -11.01
N SER A 224 22.33 -29.40 -12.32
CA SER A 224 22.83 -30.67 -12.83
C SER A 224 24.15 -30.95 -12.12
N GLY A 225 24.14 -31.99 -11.29
CA GLY A 225 25.27 -32.36 -10.45
C GLY A 225 26.56 -32.47 -11.25
N ALA A 226 27.61 -31.89 -10.68
CA ALA A 226 28.98 -32.19 -11.03
C ALA A 226 29.21 -33.70 -10.94
N ALA A 227 29.48 -34.33 -12.07
CA ALA A 227 30.11 -35.63 -12.15
C ALA A 227 31.19 -35.62 -13.24
N ALA A 228 32.39 -36.02 -12.81
CA ALA A 228 33.54 -36.49 -13.58
C ALA A 228 34.41 -35.47 -14.34
N LYS A 229 35.55 -35.16 -13.70
CA LYS A 229 36.82 -34.79 -14.35
C LYS A 229 37.21 -35.81 -15.44
N LYS A 230 37.54 -35.35 -16.65
CA LYS A 230 38.87 -35.54 -17.26
C LYS A 230 39.06 -34.58 -18.46
N PRO A 231 40.29 -34.06 -18.69
CA PRO A 231 40.54 -33.03 -19.68
C PRO A 231 41.03 -33.64 -21.01
N GLU A 232 40.51 -33.17 -22.15
CA GLU A 232 41.20 -33.31 -23.43
C GLU A 232 40.83 -32.17 -24.41
N LYS A 233 41.79 -31.26 -24.57
CA LYS A 233 42.38 -30.74 -25.82
C LYS A 233 41.46 -30.26 -26.98
N THR A 234 41.48 -28.92 -27.13
CA THR A 234 41.64 -28.10 -28.36
C THR A 234 40.68 -28.31 -29.56
N GLU A 235 39.91 -27.27 -29.93
CA GLU A 235 40.13 -26.44 -31.14
C GLU A 235 39.05 -25.34 -31.35
N LYS A 236 39.49 -24.28 -32.04
CA LYS A 236 38.78 -23.04 -32.41
C LYS A 236 37.47 -23.27 -33.19
N SER A 237 36.44 -22.47 -32.92
CA SER A 237 35.76 -21.65 -33.95
C SER A 237 34.67 -20.70 -33.40
N ASP A 238 34.69 -19.51 -33.97
CA ASP A 238 33.77 -18.37 -34.04
C ASP A 238 32.31 -18.41 -33.50
N LYS A 239 32.02 -17.38 -32.67
CA LYS A 239 31.02 -16.32 -32.93
C LYS A 239 29.51 -16.69 -32.97
N LYS A 240 28.83 -16.51 -31.83
CA LYS A 240 27.61 -15.67 -31.70
C LYS A 240 27.28 -15.43 -30.21
N ALA A 241 27.29 -14.17 -29.78
CA ALA A 241 26.90 -13.79 -28.42
C ALA A 241 25.39 -14.02 -28.21
N PRO A 242 24.95 -14.67 -27.12
CA PRO A 242 23.54 -14.70 -26.75
C PRO A 242 23.11 -13.33 -26.20
N ALA A 243 21.91 -12.90 -26.59
CA ALA A 243 21.29 -11.67 -26.15
C ALA A 243 21.17 -11.63 -24.61
N LYS A 244 21.46 -10.47 -24.03
CA LYS A 244 21.28 -10.22 -22.60
C LYS A 244 19.82 -10.45 -22.20
N PRO A 245 19.53 -11.12 -21.07
CA PRO A 245 18.19 -11.19 -20.54
C PRO A 245 17.71 -9.79 -20.16
N VAL A 246 16.50 -9.44 -20.62
CA VAL A 246 15.80 -8.22 -20.21
C VAL A 246 15.33 -8.43 -18.78
N ASN A 247 15.81 -7.60 -17.87
CA ASN A 247 15.39 -7.59 -16.47
C ASN A 247 14.04 -6.86 -16.37
N PRO A 248 12.94 -7.53 -15.96
CA PRO A 248 11.64 -6.89 -15.80
C PRO A 248 11.62 -6.18 -14.44
N GLY A 249 12.33 -5.07 -14.31
CA GLY A 249 12.49 -4.41 -13.02
C GLY A 249 13.17 -3.05 -13.06
N SER A 250 13.11 -2.36 -14.20
CA SER A 250 13.63 -1.00 -14.31
C SER A 250 12.72 -0.18 -15.23
N TRP A 251 11.69 0.39 -14.63
CA TRP A 251 10.95 1.55 -15.12
C TRP A 251 10.76 2.50 -13.95
#